data_AF-A0A381W5C1-F1
#
_entry.id   AF-A0A381W5C1-F1
#
_cell.length_a   1.000
_cell.length_b   1.000
_cell.length_c   1.000
_cell.angle_alpha   90.00
_cell.angle_beta   90.00
_cell.angle_gamma   90.00
#
_symmetry.space_group_name_H-M   'P 1'
#
loop_
_entity.id
_entity.type
_entity.pdbx_description
1 polymer ?
#
loop_
_entity_poly.entity_id
_entity_poly.type
_entity_poly.pdbx_seq_one_letter_code
_entity_poly.pdbx_strand_id
1 'polypeptide(L)'
;MSLVDTPTLDHSQFARNMDGSIDFDAYCGLSGSILHGELRIDVEVIDARQRYGHLDLLVTPISGDGSRWTERKNVHLHLDPALREPQPRPLVEVLLEEPPSGNDVTVVETTADKGVRSLFGAMTTRLASK
;
A
#
# COMPACT_ATOMS: atom_id res chain seq x y z
N MET A 1 -18.05 -40.55 -16.14
CA MET A 1 -17.18 -39.46 -15.67
C MET A 1 -16.78 -38.66 -16.89
N SER A 2 -17.16 -37.38 -16.98
CA SER A 2 -16.71 -36.53 -18.09
C SER A 2 -15.28 -36.09 -17.84
N LEU A 3 -14.39 -36.29 -18.80
CA LEU A 3 -13.10 -35.61 -18.80
C LEU A 3 -13.38 -34.11 -18.85
N VAL A 4 -12.77 -33.36 -17.94
CA VAL A 4 -12.77 -31.90 -17.97
C VAL A 4 -11.37 -31.49 -18.38
N ASP A 5 -11.24 -30.84 -19.53
CA ASP A 5 -9.98 -30.22 -19.92
C ASP A 5 -9.70 -29.09 -18.93
N THR A 6 -8.63 -29.25 -18.14
CA THR A 6 -8.13 -28.17 -17.30
C THR A 6 -7.28 -27.28 -18.19
N PRO A 7 -7.67 -26.02 -18.45
CA PRO A 7 -6.87 -25.14 -19.30
C PRO A 7 -5.50 -24.92 -18.65
N THR A 8 -4.45 -24.91 -19.48
CA THR A 8 -3.10 -24.55 -19.04
C THR A 8 -3.10 -23.12 -18.52
N LEU A 9 -2.53 -22.90 -17.33
CA LEU A 9 -2.45 -21.57 -16.73
C LEU A 9 -1.58 -20.64 -17.60
N ASP A 10 -2.17 -19.59 -18.14
CA ASP A 10 -1.46 -18.60 -18.93
C ASP A 10 -0.85 -17.52 -18.02
N HIS A 11 0.44 -17.66 -17.75
CA HIS A 11 1.22 -16.72 -16.94
C HIS A 11 1.49 -15.37 -17.64
N SER A 12 0.97 -15.14 -18.85
CA SER A 12 1.00 -13.84 -19.52
C SER A 12 -0.19 -12.93 -19.18
N GLN A 13 -1.21 -13.47 -18.49
CA GLN A 13 -2.38 -12.69 -18.09
C GLN A 13 -2.05 -11.75 -16.93
N PHE A 14 -2.64 -10.56 -16.93
CA PHE A 14 -2.47 -9.54 -15.88
C PHE A 14 -3.83 -9.20 -15.27
N ALA A 15 -3.82 -8.76 -14.02
CA ALA A 15 -4.99 -8.13 -13.42
C ALA A 15 -5.32 -6.84 -14.20
N ARG A 16 -6.61 -6.63 -14.47
CA ARG A 16 -7.11 -5.52 -15.27
C ARG A 16 -8.18 -4.77 -14.51
N ASN A 17 -8.18 -3.46 -14.66
CA ASN A 17 -9.29 -2.60 -14.28
C ASN A 17 -10.46 -2.77 -15.27
N MET A 18 -11.63 -2.24 -14.90
CA MET A 18 -12.82 -2.21 -15.77
C MET A 18 -12.61 -1.45 -17.10
N ASP A 19 -11.63 -0.55 -17.16
CA ASP A 19 -11.25 0.18 -18.38
C ASP A 19 -10.26 -0.60 -19.27
N GLY A 20 -9.84 -1.80 -18.86
CA GLY A 20 -8.86 -2.63 -19.57
C GLY A 20 -7.40 -2.24 -19.32
N SER A 21 -7.12 -1.22 -18.50
CA SER A 21 -5.77 -0.91 -18.04
C SER A 21 -5.29 -1.98 -17.04
N ILE A 22 -3.97 -2.09 -16.84
CA ILE A 22 -3.40 -3.00 -15.82
C ILE A 22 -3.72 -2.43 -14.43
N ASP A 23 -4.20 -3.29 -13.54
CA ASP A 23 -4.38 -2.95 -12.13
C ASP A 23 -3.08 -3.24 -11.37
N PHE A 24 -2.27 -2.20 -11.15
CA PHE A 24 -1.00 -2.33 -10.42
C PHE A 24 -1.23 -2.51 -8.91
N ASP A 25 -2.23 -1.82 -8.36
CA ASP A 25 -2.53 -1.82 -6.93
C ASP A 25 -2.99 -3.20 -6.46
N ALA A 26 -3.66 -3.97 -7.33
CA ALA A 26 -4.06 -5.35 -7.06
C ALA A 26 -2.90 -6.28 -6.67
N TYR A 27 -1.65 -5.92 -7.00
CA TYR A 27 -0.48 -6.74 -6.67
C TYR A 27 0.17 -6.36 -5.33
N CYS A 28 -0.04 -5.15 -4.83
CA CYS A 28 0.60 -4.67 -3.60
C CYS A 28 0.05 -5.40 -2.36
N GLY A 29 0.94 -5.73 -1.42
CA GLY A 29 0.62 -6.48 -0.20
C GLY A 29 0.43 -7.98 -0.42
N LEU A 30 0.62 -8.49 -1.64
CA LEU A 30 0.53 -9.93 -1.89
C LEU A 30 1.81 -10.65 -1.49
N SER A 31 1.66 -11.82 -0.88
CA SER A 31 2.76 -12.74 -0.63
C SER A 31 2.96 -13.72 -1.78
N GLY A 32 4.21 -14.09 -2.01
CA GLY A 32 4.60 -15.10 -2.97
C GLY A 32 6.00 -15.62 -2.70
N SER A 33 6.57 -16.29 -3.69
CA SER A 33 7.96 -16.73 -3.64
C SER A 33 8.69 -16.46 -4.96
N ILE A 34 10.00 -16.26 -4.86
CA ILE A 34 10.90 -16.15 -6.02
C ILE A 34 11.98 -17.23 -5.95
N LEU A 35 12.54 -17.57 -7.10
CA LEU A 35 13.76 -18.39 -7.19
C LEU A 35 14.97 -17.48 -7.41
N HIS A 36 15.97 -17.59 -6.55
CA HIS A 36 17.27 -16.95 -6.70
C HIS A 36 18.37 -18.02 -6.69
N GLY A 37 18.78 -18.45 -7.88
CA GLY A 37 19.56 -19.68 -8.03
C GLY A 37 18.71 -20.88 -7.63
N GLU A 38 19.21 -21.67 -6.68
CA GLU A 38 18.49 -22.83 -6.12
C GLU A 38 17.67 -22.49 -4.87
N LEU A 39 17.72 -21.23 -4.41
CA LEU A 39 17.02 -20.80 -3.21
C LEU A 39 15.62 -20.32 -3.57
N ARG A 40 14.61 -20.88 -2.90
CA ARG A 40 13.26 -20.31 -2.86
C ARG A 40 13.18 -19.35 -1.69
N ILE A 41 12.80 -18.11 -1.97
CA ILE A 41 12.69 -17.04 -0.98
C ILE A 41 11.25 -16.56 -0.97
N ASP A 42 10.64 -16.55 0.20
CA ASP A 42 9.32 -15.98 0.40
C ASP A 42 9.39 -14.46 0.46
N VAL A 43 8.51 -13.82 -0.29
CA VAL A 43 8.53 -12.38 -0.52
C VAL A 43 7.14 -11.77 -0.39
N GLU A 44 7.11 -10.48 -0.11
CA GLU A 44 5.95 -9.61 -0.22
C GLU A 44 6.16 -8.62 -1.39
N VAL A 45 5.09 -8.33 -2.13
CA VAL A 45 5.07 -7.31 -3.17
C VAL A 45 4.74 -5.96 -2.54
N ILE A 46 5.62 -4.98 -2.70
CA ILE A 46 5.44 -3.63 -2.14
C ILE A 46 5.11 -2.57 -3.17
N ASP A 47 5.41 -2.83 -4.45
CA ASP A 47 5.10 -1.92 -5.56
C ASP A 47 5.00 -2.72 -6.88
N ALA A 48 4.34 -2.15 -7.87
CA ALA A 48 4.17 -2.73 -9.20
C ALA A 48 4.28 -1.66 -10.29
N ARG A 49 4.94 -1.99 -11.40
CA ARG A 49 5.10 -1.06 -12.53
C ARG A 49 5.11 -1.77 -13.87
N GLN A 50 4.89 -1.01 -14.93
CA GLN A 50 5.12 -1.47 -16.29
C GLN A 50 6.49 -0.98 -16.81
N ARG A 51 7.28 -1.88 -17.39
CA ARG A 51 8.56 -1.55 -18.03
C ARG A 51 8.74 -2.39 -19.30
N TYR A 52 8.96 -1.72 -20.43
CA TYR A 52 9.14 -2.36 -21.75
C TYR A 52 8.07 -3.40 -22.12
N GLY A 53 6.80 -3.14 -21.75
CA GLY A 53 5.70 -4.07 -22.00
C GLY A 53 5.59 -5.23 -21.01
N HIS A 54 6.45 -5.30 -20.00
CA HIS A 54 6.40 -6.29 -18.93
C HIS A 54 5.88 -5.67 -17.62
N LEU A 55 5.20 -6.49 -16.82
CA LEU A 55 4.86 -6.16 -15.45
C LEU A 55 6.03 -6.55 -14.54
N ASP A 56 6.64 -5.55 -13.91
CA ASP A 56 7.66 -5.72 -12.87
C ASP A 56 7.00 -5.53 -11.50
N LEU A 57 7.34 -6.39 -10.55
CA LEU A 57 6.97 -6.30 -9.15
C LEU A 57 8.20 -5.95 -8.33
N LEU A 58 8.08 -4.98 -7.43
CA LEU A 58 9.07 -4.72 -6.39
C LEU A 58 8.77 -5.64 -5.23
N VAL A 59 9.69 -6.56 -4.96
CA VAL A 59 9.54 -7.54 -3.90
C VAL A 59 10.56 -7.31 -2.79
N THR A 60 10.14 -7.57 -1.56
CA THR A 60 10.97 -7.60 -0.35
C THR A 60 10.85 -8.98 0.30
N PRO A 61 11.91 -9.57 0.86
CA PRO A 61 11.78 -10.83 1.58
C PRO A 61 10.90 -10.63 2.83
N ILE A 62 10.12 -11.65 3.21
CA ILE A 62 9.33 -11.63 4.45
C ILE A 62 10.25 -11.56 5.69
N SER A 63 11.44 -12.14 5.58
CA SER A 63 12.48 -12.10 6.61
C SER A 63 13.83 -11.78 5.98
N GLY A 64 14.53 -10.79 6.53
CA GLY A 64 15.76 -10.23 5.98
C GLY A 64 15.53 -8.82 5.43
N ASP A 65 16.49 -8.32 4.67
CA ASP A 65 16.51 -6.93 4.22
C ASP A 65 16.71 -6.81 2.71
N GLY A 66 16.33 -5.65 2.17
CA GLY A 66 16.52 -5.26 0.78
C GLY A 66 15.29 -5.49 -0.08
N SER A 67 15.31 -4.94 -1.29
CA SER A 67 14.21 -5.06 -2.23
C SER A 67 14.73 -5.15 -3.66
N ARG A 68 13.98 -5.82 -4.53
CA ARG A 68 14.38 -6.02 -5.91
C ARG A 68 13.18 -5.97 -6.85
N TRP A 69 13.35 -5.25 -7.96
CA TRP A 69 12.45 -5.35 -9.10
C TRP A 69 12.66 -6.70 -9.81
N THR A 70 11.57 -7.44 -9.99
CA THR A 70 11.54 -8.71 -10.70
C THR A 70 10.33 -8.77 -11.61
N GLU A 71 10.46 -9.37 -12.79
CA GLU A 71 9.30 -9.58 -13.67
C GLU A 71 8.27 -10.47 -12.96
N ARG A 72 6.97 -10.15 -13.08
CA ARG A 72 5.87 -10.92 -12.46
C ARG A 72 5.98 -12.40 -12.75
N LYS A 73 6.36 -12.79 -13.98
CA LYS A 73 6.46 -14.21 -14.39
C LYS A 73 7.44 -15.03 -13.54
N ASN A 74 8.38 -14.36 -12.86
CA ASN A 74 9.37 -14.96 -11.97
C ASN A 74 8.93 -14.96 -10.50
N VAL A 75 7.71 -14.48 -10.21
CA VAL A 75 7.12 -14.46 -8.87
C VAL A 75 5.95 -15.44 -8.86
N HIS A 76 6.02 -16.43 -7.98
CA HIS A 76 4.91 -17.32 -7.72
C HIS A 76 4.00 -16.72 -6.64
N LEU A 77 2.96 -15.99 -7.06
CA LEU A 77 1.99 -15.37 -6.17
C LEU A 77 1.00 -16.42 -5.63
N HIS A 78 0.71 -16.38 -4.32
CA HIS A 78 -0.24 -17.31 -3.70
C HIS A 78 -1.70 -17.00 -4.07
N LEU A 79 -2.02 -15.70 -4.20
CA LEU A 79 -3.36 -15.20 -4.54
C LEU A 79 -3.25 -14.31 -5.78
N ASP A 80 -2.94 -14.91 -6.92
CA ASP A 80 -2.67 -14.16 -8.14
C ASP A 80 -3.94 -13.44 -8.68
N PRO A 81 -3.95 -12.10 -8.72
CA PRO A 81 -5.11 -11.33 -9.15
C PRO A 81 -5.37 -11.46 -10.65
N ALA A 82 -4.40 -11.91 -11.45
CA ALA A 82 -4.61 -12.15 -12.88
C ALA A 82 -5.57 -13.31 -13.18
N LEU A 83 -5.83 -14.18 -12.19
CA LEU A 83 -6.78 -15.29 -12.32
C LEU A 83 -8.22 -14.89 -12.02
N ARG A 84 -8.45 -13.63 -11.59
CA ARG A 84 -9.77 -13.11 -11.23
C ARG A 84 -10.33 -12.24 -12.35
N GLU A 85 -11.66 -12.18 -12.40
CA GLU A 85 -12.35 -11.20 -13.24
C GLU A 85 -12.06 -9.77 -12.76
N PRO A 86 -11.98 -8.77 -13.67
CA PRO A 86 -11.81 -7.36 -13.33
C PRO A 86 -12.83 -6.92 -12.28
N GLN A 87 -12.34 -6.35 -11.18
CA GLN A 87 -13.18 -5.84 -10.09
C GLN A 87 -13.24 -4.31 -10.15
N PRO A 88 -14.38 -3.70 -9.74
CA PRO A 88 -14.42 -2.26 -9.54
C PRO A 88 -13.50 -1.87 -8.38
N ARG A 89 -12.71 -0.80 -8.56
CA ARG A 89 -11.84 -0.28 -7.50
C ARG A 89 -12.69 0.10 -6.26
N PRO A 90 -12.31 -0.33 -5.05
CA PRO A 90 -13.01 0.10 -3.85
C PRO A 90 -12.90 1.62 -3.71
N LEU A 91 -14.03 2.28 -3.45
CA LEU A 91 -14.05 3.70 -3.14
C LEU A 91 -13.30 3.91 -1.82
N VAL A 92 -12.14 4.53 -1.87
CA VAL A 92 -11.47 5.04 -0.68
C VAL A 92 -12.29 6.24 -0.20
N GLU A 93 -13.05 6.08 0.88
CA GLU A 93 -13.62 7.20 1.62
C GLU A 93 -12.45 7.97 2.25
N VAL A 94 -12.04 9.06 1.61
CA VAL A 94 -11.17 10.05 2.24
C VAL A 94 -12.03 10.70 3.32
N LEU A 95 -11.84 10.28 4.58
CA LEU A 95 -12.33 11.08 5.71
C LEU A 95 -11.62 12.43 5.65
N LEU A 96 -12.31 13.43 5.12
CA LEU A 96 -11.97 14.82 5.33
C LEU A 96 -12.19 15.08 6.82
N GLU A 97 -11.12 15.11 7.62
CA GLU A 97 -11.20 15.68 8.95
C GLU A 97 -11.67 17.14 8.79
N GLU A 98 -12.87 17.44 9.30
CA GLU A 98 -13.40 18.79 9.28
C GLU A 98 -12.39 19.73 9.98
N PRO A 99 -12.03 20.87 9.37
CA PRO A 99 -11.15 21.82 10.04
C PRO A 99 -11.80 22.24 11.35
N PRO A 100 -11.04 22.37 12.46
CA PRO A 100 -11.62 22.79 13.73
C PRO A 100 -12.28 24.17 13.54
N SER A 101 -13.62 24.17 13.55
CA SER A 101 -14.44 25.37 13.65
C SER A 101 -14.20 25.98 15.03
N GLY A 102 -13.17 26.80 15.13
CA GLY A 102 -12.85 27.58 16.31
C GLY A 102 -12.33 28.93 15.88
N ASN A 103 -13.24 29.91 15.80
CA ASN A 103 -12.88 31.31 15.90
C ASN A 103 -12.26 31.54 17.28
N ASP A 104 -10.94 31.43 17.37
CA ASP A 104 -10.16 32.14 18.38
C ASP A 104 -8.91 32.67 17.68
N VAL A 105 -8.98 33.96 17.35
CA VAL A 105 -7.82 34.73 16.92
C VAL A 105 -6.90 34.86 18.12
N THR A 106 -5.94 33.95 18.25
CA THR A 106 -4.79 34.16 19.12
C THR A 106 -3.74 34.92 18.32
N VAL A 107 -3.75 36.25 18.48
CA VAL A 107 -2.59 37.08 18.14
C VAL A 107 -1.49 36.72 19.14
N VAL A 108 -0.51 35.92 18.72
CA VAL A 108 0.76 35.80 19.45
C VAL A 108 1.82 36.53 18.65
N GLU A 109 1.98 37.79 18.98
CA GLU A 109 3.11 38.59 18.56
C GLU A 109 4.37 38.23 19.39
N THR A 110 5.46 37.97 18.66
CA THR A 110 6.80 38.55 18.89
C THR A 110 7.92 37.66 19.47
N THR A 111 8.93 37.53 18.61
CA THR A 111 10.41 37.42 18.78
C THR A 111 11.08 36.20 19.41
N ALA A 112 11.86 35.56 18.54
CA ALA A 112 13.30 35.28 18.65
C ALA A 112 13.93 34.74 19.96
N ASP A 113 14.63 33.63 19.73
CA ASP A 113 15.90 33.19 20.35
C ASP A 113 15.83 32.04 21.37
N LYS A 114 16.66 31.03 21.04
CA LYS A 114 17.22 29.92 21.83
C LYS A 114 16.48 29.41 23.09
N GLY A 115 15.94 28.21 22.93
CA GLY A 115 16.17 27.10 23.85
C GLY A 115 15.40 27.08 25.18
N VAL A 116 15.42 25.89 25.77
CA VAL A 116 14.94 25.53 27.12
C VAL A 116 13.46 25.09 27.20
N ARG A 117 13.35 23.75 27.35
CA ARG A 117 12.28 22.98 27.99
C ARG A 117 11.51 23.77 29.05
N SER A 118 10.19 23.71 29.04
CA SER A 118 9.46 23.69 30.30
C SER A 118 8.07 23.05 30.20
N LEU A 119 7.88 22.08 31.10
CA LEU A 119 6.65 21.42 31.47
C LEU A 119 5.82 22.37 32.34
N PHE A 120 4.63 22.77 31.90
CA PHE A 120 3.57 23.26 32.77
C PHE A 120 2.25 22.79 32.14
N GLY A 121 1.44 21.93 32.75
CA GLY A 121 0.94 22.04 34.11
C GLY A 121 -0.44 22.71 34.04
N ALA A 122 -1.44 22.00 33.50
CA ALA A 122 -2.80 22.50 33.38
C ALA A 122 -3.44 22.58 34.79
N MET A 123 -3.47 23.78 35.38
CA MET A 123 -4.30 24.07 36.55
C MET A 123 -5.64 24.65 36.11
N THR A 124 -6.67 23.80 36.11
CA THR A 124 -8.07 24.17 35.97
C THR A 124 -8.50 24.99 37.19
N THR A 125 -8.90 26.24 36.99
CA THR A 125 -9.59 27.03 38.04
C THR A 125 -11.06 27.21 37.64
N ARG A 126 -11.97 26.58 38.40
CA ARG A 126 -13.42 26.82 38.31
C ARG A 126 -13.74 28.16 38.97
N LEU A 127 -14.41 29.06 38.25
CA LEU A 127 -15.15 30.16 38.88
C LEU A 127 -16.65 29.84 38.88
N ALA A 128 -17.23 29.84 40.08
CA ALA A 128 -18.67 29.73 40.31
C ALA A 128 -19.37 31.07 40.03
N SER A 129 -20.53 30.98 39.40
CA SER A 129 -21.44 32.09 39.07
C SER A 129 -22.21 32.58 40.29
N LYS A 130 -22.55 33.87 40.31
CA LYS A 130 -23.73 34.40 40.98
C LYS A 130 -24.40 35.43 40.09
#